data_AF-A0A1C0TWY3-F1
#
_entry.id   AF-A0A1C0TWY3-F1
#
_cell.length_a   1.000
_cell.length_b   1.000
_cell.length_c   1.000
_cell.angle_alpha   90.00
_cell.angle_beta   90.00
_cell.angle_gamma   90.00
#
_symmetry.space_group_name_H-M   'P 1'
#
loop_
_entity.id
_entity.type
_entity.pdbx_description
1 polymer ?
#
loop_
_entity_poly.entity_id
_entity_poly.type
_entity_poly.pdbx_seq_one_letter_code
_entity_poly.pdbx_strand_id
1 'polypeptide(L)'
;MFIVKLKFSDNKSLAKDYMEGHKAWLQTWFEKGVFILSGSIKPSGGGAIIAIGVGQMELESIIAEDPFVIEGVVKPEITELAVSKSDERLSFLLE
;
A
#
# COMPACT_ATOMS: atom_id res chain seq x y z
N MET A 1 5.68 -11.63 -0.76
CA MET A 1 4.83 -10.61 -0.09
C MET A 1 5.54 -9.26 -0.11
N PHE A 2 4.81 -8.15 -0.10
CA PHE A 2 5.39 -6.81 -0.07
C PHE A 2 4.82 -5.97 1.06
N ILE A 3 5.69 -5.14 1.65
CA ILE A 3 5.33 -4.05 2.55
C ILE A 3 5.55 -2.75 1.78
N VAL A 4 4.50 -1.97 1.62
CA VAL A 4 4.54 -0.66 0.96
C VAL A 4 4.32 0.42 2.00
N LYS A 5 5.25 1.37 2.11
CA LYS A 5 5.07 2.59 2.90
C LYS A 5 4.74 3.74 1.96
N LEU A 6 3.62 4.40 2.20
CA LEU A 6 3.20 5.62 1.52
C LEU A 6 3.55 6.81 2.40
N LYS A 7 4.80 7.29 2.33
CA LYS A 7 5.28 8.37 3.20
C LYS A 7 4.81 9.72 2.70
N PHE A 8 4.25 10.55 3.57
CA PHE A 8 3.88 11.92 3.17
C PHE A 8 5.07 12.69 2.59
N SER A 9 4.80 13.41 1.50
CA SER A 9 5.74 14.32 0.84
C SER A 9 5.25 15.77 0.93
N ASP A 10 5.87 16.65 0.15
CA ASP A 10 5.67 18.10 0.24
C ASP A 10 4.20 18.50 0.00
N ASN A 11 3.47 17.78 -0.86
CA ASN A 11 2.05 18.05 -1.17
C ASN A 11 1.05 17.39 -0.21
N LYS A 12 1.47 16.96 1.00
CA LYS A 12 0.57 16.31 1.97
C LYS A 12 -0.69 17.11 2.32
N SER A 13 -0.69 18.43 2.13
CA SER A 13 -1.86 19.28 2.33
C SER A 13 -3.01 18.95 1.38
N LEU A 14 -2.71 18.44 0.18
CA LEU A 14 -3.70 18.06 -0.84
C LEU A 14 -4.35 16.69 -0.55
N ALA A 15 -3.94 15.98 0.51
CA ALA A 15 -4.47 14.66 0.83
C ALA A 15 -6.01 14.64 0.97
N LYS A 16 -6.62 15.75 1.40
CA LYS A 16 -8.08 15.85 1.51
C LYS A 16 -8.77 15.87 0.14
N ASP A 17 -8.14 16.48 -0.85
CA ASP A 17 -8.70 16.69 -2.19
C ASP A 17 -8.71 15.37 -2.98
N TYR A 18 -7.73 14.49 -2.73
CA TYR A 18 -7.59 13.19 -3.41
C TYR A 18 -8.03 11.98 -2.57
N MET A 19 -8.61 12.22 -1.39
CA MET A 19 -8.94 11.18 -0.42
C MET A 19 -9.96 10.16 -0.96
N GLU A 20 -10.96 10.63 -1.72
CA GLU A 20 -11.99 9.75 -2.29
C GLU A 20 -11.39 8.78 -3.31
N GLY A 21 -10.57 9.31 -4.23
CA GLY A 21 -9.86 8.49 -5.23
C GLY A 21 -8.90 7.49 -4.58
N HIS A 22 -8.14 7.92 -3.58
CA HIS A 22 -7.26 7.03 -2.82
C HIS A 22 -8.03 5.86 -2.16
N LYS A 23 -9.20 6.13 -1.57
CA LYS A 23 -10.04 5.09 -0.97
C LYS A 23 -10.62 4.13 -2.01
N ALA A 24 -11.06 4.64 -3.15
CA ALA A 24 -11.57 3.80 -4.25
C ALA A 24 -10.47 2.89 -4.82
N TRP A 25 -9.25 3.42 -4.97
CA TRP A 25 -8.07 2.64 -5.37
C TRP A 25 -7.77 1.53 -4.36
N LEU A 26 -7.70 1.84 -3.05
CA LEU A 26 -7.53 0.82 -2.01
C LEU A 26 -8.60 -0.26 -2.10
N GLN A 27 -9.87 0.13 -2.16
CA GLN A 27 -11.01 -0.80 -2.23
C GLN A 27 -10.89 -1.78 -3.40
N THR A 28 -10.54 -1.28 -4.59
CA THR A 28 -10.36 -2.11 -5.79
C THR A 28 -9.34 -3.23 -5.58
N TRP A 29 -8.22 -2.94 -4.94
CA TRP A 29 -7.14 -3.91 -4.73
C TRP A 29 -7.37 -4.83 -3.54
N PHE A 30 -8.18 -4.41 -2.56
CA PHE A 30 -8.73 -5.31 -1.55
C PHE A 30 -9.71 -6.33 -2.16
N GLU A 31 -10.61 -5.88 -3.05
CA GLU A 31 -11.56 -6.78 -3.73
C GLU A 31 -10.86 -7.79 -4.65
N LYS A 32 -9.74 -7.41 -5.25
CA LYS A 32 -8.87 -8.30 -6.04
C LYS A 32 -8.01 -9.23 -5.17
N GLY A 33 -8.02 -9.09 -3.85
CA GLY A 33 -7.21 -9.89 -2.93
C GLY A 33 -5.71 -9.57 -2.95
N VAL A 34 -5.29 -8.52 -3.66
CA VAL A 34 -3.88 -8.10 -3.72
C VAL A 34 -3.50 -7.37 -2.44
N PHE A 35 -4.34 -6.46 -1.96
CA PHE A 35 -4.14 -5.79 -0.67
C PHE A 35 -4.85 -6.56 0.43
N ILE A 36 -4.13 -6.83 1.52
CA ILE A 36 -4.65 -7.58 2.68
C ILE A 36 -4.61 -6.76 3.97
N LEU A 37 -3.89 -5.64 3.98
CA LEU A 37 -3.82 -4.72 5.10
C LEU A 37 -3.52 -3.32 4.58
N SER A 38 -4.18 -2.31 5.15
CA SER A 38 -3.79 -0.90 5.01
C SER A 38 -3.99 -0.18 6.34
N GLY A 39 -3.20 0.87 6.59
CA GLY A 39 -3.34 1.66 7.81
C GLY A 39 -2.41 2.85 7.88
N SER A 40 -2.71 3.79 8.79
CA SER A 40 -1.88 4.97 9.01
C SER A 40 -0.65 4.65 9.87
N ILE A 41 0.52 5.16 9.45
CA ILE A 41 1.75 5.11 10.26
C ILE A 41 1.66 6.24 11.28
N LYS A 42 1.64 5.91 12.58
CA LYS A 42 1.55 6.89 13.67
C LYS A 42 2.92 7.53 13.99
N PRO A 43 2.94 8.80 14.46
CA PRO A 43 1.79 9.69 14.63
C PRO A 43 1.33 10.37 13.33
N SER A 44 2.20 10.50 12.32
CA SER A 44 1.88 11.18 11.04
C SER A 44 2.84 10.78 9.91
N GLY A 45 3.20 9.49 9.83
CA GLY A 45 4.16 8.95 8.87
C GLY A 45 3.58 8.65 7.48
N GLY A 46 2.30 8.96 7.23
CA GLY A 46 1.58 8.55 6.02
C GLY A 46 0.83 7.24 6.22
N GLY A 47 0.88 6.36 5.22
CA GLY A 47 0.20 5.06 5.21
C GLY A 47 1.15 3.89 5.03
N ALA A 48 0.66 2.68 5.32
CA ALA A 48 1.30 1.43 4.99
C ALA A 48 0.28 0.46 4.39
N ILE A 49 0.74 -0.39 3.48
CA ILE A 49 -0.04 -1.45 2.83
C ILE A 49 0.78 -2.75 2.90
N ILE A 50 0.09 -3.87 3.09
CA ILE A 50 0.65 -5.21 2.83
C ILE A 50 -0.02 -5.78 1.59
N ALA A 51 0.79 -6.21 0.63
CA ALA A 51 0.34 -6.77 -0.63
C ALA A 51 0.89 -8.19 -0.88
N ILE A 52 0.07 -9.05 -1.49
CA ILE A 52 0.39 -10.45 -1.83
C ILE A 52 -0.09 -10.79 -3.25
N GLY A 53 0.33 -11.93 -3.78
CA GLY A 53 -0.21 -12.49 -5.03
C GLY A 53 0.20 -11.76 -6.32
N VAL A 54 1.14 -10.83 -6.25
CA VAL A 54 1.64 -10.05 -7.40
C VAL A 54 3.17 -9.98 -7.39
N GLY A 55 3.77 -9.80 -8.56
CA GLY A 55 5.21 -9.56 -8.71
C GLY A 55 5.59 -8.09 -8.49
N GLN A 56 6.90 -7.80 -8.38
CA GLN A 56 7.39 -6.44 -8.12
C GLN A 56 6.94 -5.42 -9.18
N MET A 57 7.12 -5.71 -10.47
CA MET A 57 6.75 -4.77 -11.55
C MET A 57 5.25 -4.49 -11.61
N GLU A 58 4.43 -5.51 -11.34
CA GLU A 58 2.98 -5.37 -11.27
C GLU A 58 2.59 -4.50 -10.08
N LEU A 59 3.15 -4.76 -8.90
CA LEU A 59 2.91 -3.95 -7.71
C LEU A 59 3.34 -2.49 -7.92
N GLU A 60 4.50 -2.23 -8.53
CA GLU A 60 4.96 -0.88 -8.85
C GLU A 60 3.94 -0.14 -9.74
N SER A 61 3.36 -0.83 -10.72
CA SER A 61 2.32 -0.28 -11.59
C SER A 61 1.04 0.04 -10.80
N ILE A 62 0.61 -0.89 -9.95
CA ILE A 62 -0.55 -0.72 -9.05
C ILE A 62 -0.37 0.49 -8.13
N ILE A 63 0.80 0.65 -7.53
CA ILE A 63 1.11 1.75 -6.63
C ILE A 63 1.17 3.08 -7.38
N ALA A 64 1.63 3.08 -8.64
CA ALA A 64 1.66 4.29 -9.48
C ALA A 64 0.26 4.80 -9.87
N GLU A 65 -0.79 3.97 -9.74
CA GLU A 65 -2.19 4.37 -9.97
C GLU A 65 -2.83 5.11 -8.79
N ASP A 66 -2.21 5.09 -7.60
CA ASP A 66 -2.75 5.79 -6.42
C ASP A 66 -2.77 7.31 -6.67
N PRO A 67 -3.93 7.99 -6.57
CA PRO A 67 -4.01 9.44 -6.68
C PRO A 67 -3.05 10.18 -5.73
N PHE A 68 -2.76 9.62 -4.55
CA PHE A 68 -1.78 10.22 -3.65
C PHE A 68 -0.34 10.14 -4.19
N VAL A 69 -0.01 9.11 -4.96
CA VAL A 69 1.30 8.96 -5.60
C VAL A 69 1.40 9.86 -6.82
N ILE A 70 0.38 9.87 -7.68
CA ILE A 70 0.30 10.70 -8.89
C ILE A 70 0.48 12.18 -8.54
N GLU A 71 -0.21 12.64 -7.51
CA GLU A 71 -0.24 14.06 -7.10
C GLU A 71 0.90 14.42 -6.13
N GLY A 72 1.80 13.46 -5.84
CA GLY A 72 2.93 13.67 -4.94
C GLY A 72 2.53 13.99 -3.51
N VAL A 73 1.34 13.57 -3.07
CA VAL A 73 0.90 13.62 -1.67
C VAL A 73 1.74 12.65 -0.82
N VAL A 74 2.09 11.50 -1.40
CA VAL A 74 2.98 10.50 -0.79
C VAL A 74 4.08 10.06 -1.76
N LYS A 75 5.19 9.59 -1.20
CA LYS A 75 6.26 8.86 -1.90
C LYS A 75 6.21 7.39 -1.46
N PRO A 76 6.04 6.43 -2.40
CA PRO A 76 6.02 5.03 -2.06
C PRO A 76 7.44 4.49 -1.80
N GLU A 77 7.56 3.62 -0.80
CA GLU A 77 8.72 2.77 -0.57
C GLU A 77 8.23 1.32 -0.52
N ILE A 78 8.62 0.53 -1.51
CA ILE A 78 8.23 -0.87 -1.63
C ILE A 78 9.37 -1.74 -1.10
N THR A 79 9.04 -2.72 -0.25
CA THR A 79 9.99 -3.70 0.30
C THR A 79 9.43 -5.10 0.12
N GLU A 80 10.14 -5.95 -0.59
CA GLU A 80 9.82 -7.37 -0.67
C GLU A 80 10.19 -8.08 0.64
N LEU A 81 9.31 -8.95 1.10
CA LEU A 81 9.54 -9.79 2.27
C LEU A 81 9.30 -11.26 1.91
N ALA A 82 10.38 -12.04 2.00
CA ALA A 82 10.34 -13.49 1.98
C ALA A 82 9.92 -13.98 3.38
N VAL A 83 8.64 -14.35 3.53
CA VAL A 83 8.08 -14.80 4.81
C VAL A 83 8.62 -16.19 5.12
N SER A 84 9.39 -16.34 6.20
CA SER A 84 9.93 -17.64 6.62
C SER A 84 9.16 -18.29 7.77
N LYS A 85 8.36 -17.51 8.50
CA LYS A 85 7.58 -17.96 9.64
C LYS A 85 6.40 -17.02 9.88
N SER A 86 5.23 -17.59 10.15
CA SER A 86 4.03 -16.85 10.53
C SER A 86 3.32 -17.51 11.72
N ASP A 87 2.43 -16.77 12.36
CA ASP A 87 1.39 -17.33 13.21
C ASP A 87 0.40 -18.14 12.35
N GLU A 88 -0.29 -19.12 12.94
CA GLU A 88 -1.25 -19.98 12.23
C GLU A 88 -2.38 -19.19 11.56
N ARG A 89 -2.82 -18.09 12.19
CA ARG A 89 -3.84 -17.18 11.65
C ARG A 89 -3.42 -16.48 10.35
N LEU A 90 -2.13 -16.50 10.03
CA LEU A 90 -1.52 -15.88 8.86
C LEU A 90 -0.79 -16.91 7.98
N SER A 91 -1.09 -18.20 8.15
CA SER A 91 -0.44 -19.31 7.41
C SER A 91 -0.52 -19.16 5.88
N PHE A 92 -1.56 -18.50 5.37
CA PHE A 92 -1.73 -18.18 3.96
C PHE A 92 -0.64 -17.24 3.38
N LEU A 93 0.23 -16.65 4.22
CA LEU A 93 1.35 -15.81 3.79
C LEU A 93 2.66 -16.59 3.53
N LEU A 94 2.68 -17.90 3.82
CA LEU A 94 3.87 -18.75 3.66
C LEU A 94 3.99 -19.38 2.26
N GLU A 95 2.98 -19.21 1.40
CA GLU A 95 2.96 -19.74 0.03
C GLU A 95 3.83 -18.93 -0.95
#